data_AF-A0A238U9Q9-F1
#
_entry.id   AF-A0A238U9Q9-F1
#
_cell.length_a   1.000
_cell.length_b   1.000
_cell.length_c   1.000
_cell.angle_alpha   90.00
_cell.angle_beta   90.00
_cell.angle_gamma   90.00
#
_symmetry.space_group_name_H-M   'P 1'
#
loop_
_entity.id
_entity.type
_entity.pdbx_description
1 polymer ?
#
loop_
_entity_poly.entity_id
_entity_poly.type
_entity_poly.pdbx_seq_one_letter_code
_entity_poly.pdbx_strand_id
1 'polypeptide(L)'
;MKNVLTEKFSRRLLIFGFILLVLGFVLFVWNDWSFSTSDKIKAGKVGQFGDFVGGLIGSIWALAGVVLFYVALTEQRSDFATNRKVLDAQTEALKQQIKEFELQREELSETRKVFNIQSETLKKQQFESTFFNLVNLHHEIVNSIDLQSRVDKYQGFEKIFARGLTDGEKNEKVIQITTGRDCFVKFCKGFRNTYRENKEANPEMKERELCNKSYLEYYEKHHSDLGHYFRNLYHIFKFIKNSDEVDKKRYTSLVRAQLSNDELFLLFYNSSSDFGKDKFLPLIEEFHLLKNLNREFFIKENKHDIFYKSSAYG
;
A
#
# COMPACT_ATOMS: atom_id res chain seq x y z
N MET A 1 -5.16 75.35 -14.94
CA MET A 1 -5.56 74.66 -16.20
C MET A 1 -6.49 73.46 -16.01
N LYS A 2 -6.44 72.67 -14.91
CA LYS A 2 -7.36 71.53 -14.70
C LYS A 2 -8.87 71.87 -14.62
N ASN A 3 -9.23 73.10 -14.27
CA ASN A 3 -10.64 73.50 -14.12
C ASN A 3 -11.37 73.83 -15.44
N VAL A 4 -10.64 73.95 -16.56
CA VAL A 4 -11.22 74.36 -17.86
C VAL A 4 -11.50 73.16 -18.76
N LEU A 5 -10.77 72.05 -18.62
CA LEU A 5 -10.90 70.87 -19.47
C LEU A 5 -11.65 69.76 -18.74
N THR A 6 -12.96 69.94 -18.54
CA THR A 6 -13.83 68.95 -17.89
C THR A 6 -15.09 68.70 -18.71
N GLU A 7 -15.68 67.52 -18.57
CA GLU A 7 -16.97 67.21 -19.17
C GLU A 7 -18.06 68.21 -18.72
N LYS A 8 -18.03 68.59 -17.43
CA LYS A 8 -18.92 69.59 -16.85
C LYS A 8 -18.78 70.96 -17.52
N PHE A 9 -17.56 71.38 -17.86
CA PHE A 9 -17.32 72.64 -18.58
C PHE A 9 -17.84 72.59 -20.02
N SER A 10 -17.61 71.48 -20.72
CA SER A 10 -18.12 71.29 -22.08
C SER A 10 -19.65 71.27 -22.13
N ARG A 11 -20.31 70.62 -21.17
CA ARG A 11 -21.78 70.66 -21.04
C ARG A 11 -22.29 72.09 -20.83
N ARG A 12 -21.59 72.92 -20.04
CA ARG A 12 -21.95 74.33 -19.86
C ARG A 12 -21.80 75.13 -21.16
N LEU A 13 -20.76 74.88 -21.95
CA LEU A 13 -20.57 75.50 -23.28
C LEU A 13 -21.68 75.10 -24.26
N LEU A 14 -22.08 73.82 -24.27
CA LEU A 14 -23.17 73.33 -25.13
C LEU A 14 -24.51 73.98 -24.75
N ILE A 15 -24.83 74.03 -23.44
CA ILE A 15 -26.04 74.69 -22.91
C ILE A 15 -26.02 76.19 -23.24
N PHE A 16 -24.88 76.84 -23.06
CA PHE A 16 -24.72 78.26 -23.39
C PHE A 16 -24.91 78.52 -24.90
N GLY A 17 -24.31 77.70 -25.77
CA GLY A 17 -24.52 77.76 -27.21
C GLY A 17 -25.99 77.53 -27.58
N PHE A 18 -26.69 76.64 -26.88
CA PHE A 18 -28.12 76.40 -27.07
C PHE A 18 -28.99 77.60 -26.65
N ILE A 19 -28.69 78.24 -25.51
CA ILE A 19 -29.37 79.46 -25.08
C ILE A 19 -29.18 80.58 -26.11
N LEU A 20 -27.97 80.74 -26.64
CA LEU A 20 -27.68 81.71 -27.70
C LEU A 20 -28.42 81.39 -29.00
N LEU A 21 -28.61 80.11 -29.33
CA LEU A 21 -29.40 79.67 -30.49
C LEU A 21 -30.86 80.07 -30.33
N VAL A 22 -31.46 79.79 -29.18
CA VAL A 22 -32.85 80.18 -28.87
C VAL A 22 -33.01 81.70 -28.91
N LEU A 23 -32.08 82.44 -28.33
CA LEU A 23 -32.10 83.90 -28.32
C LEU A 23 -31.94 84.47 -29.74
N GLY A 24 -31.02 83.91 -30.54
CA GLY A 24 -30.86 84.26 -31.94
C GLY A 24 -32.11 83.98 -32.76
N PHE A 25 -32.80 82.86 -32.49
CA PHE A 25 -34.05 82.49 -33.17
C PHE A 25 -35.19 83.44 -32.78
N VAL A 26 -35.31 83.80 -31.50
CA VAL A 26 -36.27 84.81 -31.03
C VAL A 26 -36.03 86.14 -31.73
N LEU A 27 -34.77 86.60 -31.80
CA LEU A 27 -34.42 87.84 -32.53
C LEU A 27 -34.68 87.75 -34.04
N PHE A 28 -34.54 86.57 -34.63
CA PHE A 28 -34.84 86.33 -36.04
C PHE A 28 -36.34 86.46 -36.35
N VAL A 29 -37.20 85.95 -35.45
CA VAL A 29 -38.67 86.03 -35.56
C VAL A 29 -39.23 87.37 -35.07
N TRP A 30 -38.48 88.07 -34.21
CA TRP A 30 -38.88 89.37 -33.67
C TRP A 30 -39.14 90.37 -34.80
N ASN A 31 -40.32 90.98 -34.78
CA ASN A 31 -40.81 92.00 -35.72
C ASN A 31 -41.33 91.50 -37.10
N ASP A 32 -41.41 90.20 -37.38
CA ASP A 32 -41.82 89.67 -38.71
C ASP A 32 -42.71 88.39 -38.57
N TRP A 33 -43.66 88.37 -37.64
CA TRP A 33 -44.49 87.18 -37.30
C TRP A 33 -45.53 86.78 -38.38
N SER A 34 -45.51 87.28 -39.62
CA SER A 34 -46.47 86.84 -40.64
C SER A 34 -46.02 85.52 -41.28
N PHE A 35 -46.43 84.37 -40.70
CA PHE A 35 -46.33 83.07 -41.37
C PHE A 35 -47.34 83.00 -42.53
N SER A 36 -46.99 83.61 -43.67
CA SER A 36 -47.68 83.42 -44.95
C SER A 36 -46.90 82.43 -45.80
N THR A 37 -47.52 81.31 -46.18
CA THR A 37 -46.92 80.30 -47.06
C THR A 37 -46.83 80.73 -48.53
N SER A 38 -47.26 81.96 -48.88
CA SER A 38 -47.25 82.48 -50.25
C SER A 38 -46.13 83.49 -50.55
N ASP A 39 -45.35 83.91 -49.55
CA ASP A 39 -44.31 84.94 -49.71
C ASP A 39 -42.91 84.34 -49.98
N LYS A 40 -42.10 85.04 -50.79
CA LYS A 40 -40.71 84.63 -51.06
C LYS A 40 -39.85 84.80 -49.81
N ILE A 41 -39.11 83.75 -49.45
CA ILE A 41 -38.17 83.73 -48.31
C ILE A 41 -37.17 84.90 -48.43
N LYS A 42 -37.06 85.72 -47.36
CA LYS A 42 -36.06 86.80 -47.27
C LYS A 42 -34.64 86.22 -47.11
N ALA A 43 -34.01 85.84 -48.23
CA ALA A 43 -32.71 85.16 -48.28
C ALA A 43 -31.60 85.83 -47.45
N GLY A 44 -31.54 87.17 -47.41
CA GLY A 44 -30.53 87.90 -46.62
C GLY A 44 -30.68 87.74 -45.10
N LYS A 45 -31.90 87.69 -44.57
CA LYS A 45 -32.14 87.46 -43.13
C LYS A 45 -31.77 86.03 -42.73
N VAL A 46 -32.12 85.05 -43.58
CA VAL A 46 -31.76 83.64 -43.37
C VAL A 46 -30.25 83.45 -43.43
N GLY A 47 -29.55 84.13 -44.35
CA GLY A 47 -28.09 84.14 -44.45
C GLY A 47 -27.42 84.69 -43.19
N GLN A 48 -27.83 85.87 -42.70
CA GLN A 48 -27.27 86.47 -41.48
C GLN A 48 -27.52 85.63 -40.21
N PHE A 49 -28.68 84.97 -40.13
CA PHE A 49 -28.95 84.00 -39.06
C PHE A 49 -28.04 82.77 -39.19
N GLY A 50 -27.84 82.27 -40.41
CA GLY A 50 -26.89 81.20 -40.71
C GLY A 50 -25.45 81.56 -40.32
N ASP A 51 -25.00 82.79 -40.58
CA ASP A 51 -23.67 83.29 -40.21
C ASP A 51 -23.50 83.41 -38.69
N PHE A 52 -24.55 83.84 -37.98
CA PHE A 52 -24.57 83.87 -36.51
C PHE A 52 -24.49 82.45 -35.91
N VAL A 53 -25.28 81.52 -36.44
CA VAL A 53 -25.30 80.12 -35.99
C VAL A 53 -23.99 79.41 -36.34
N GLY A 54 -23.49 79.53 -37.57
CA GLY A 54 -22.26 78.88 -38.01
C GLY A 54 -21.00 79.49 -37.39
N GLY A 55 -20.92 80.83 -37.34
CA GLY A 55 -19.76 81.55 -36.84
C GLY A 55 -19.67 81.55 -35.31
N LEU A 56 -20.71 82.01 -34.61
CA LEU A 56 -20.66 82.19 -33.16
C LEU A 56 -21.02 80.90 -32.40
N ILE A 57 -22.17 80.30 -32.70
CA ILE A 57 -22.65 79.08 -32.00
C ILE A 57 -21.81 77.87 -32.41
N GLY A 58 -21.50 77.74 -33.70
CA GLY A 58 -20.64 76.68 -34.25
C GLY A 58 -19.24 76.68 -33.63
N SER A 59 -18.62 77.84 -33.41
CA SER A 59 -17.32 77.94 -32.74
C SER A 59 -17.37 77.54 -31.26
N ILE A 60 -18.44 77.89 -30.54
CA ILE A 60 -18.66 77.47 -29.13
C ILE A 60 -18.84 75.96 -29.04
N TRP A 61 -19.62 75.36 -29.95
CA TRP A 61 -19.82 73.92 -30.01
C TRP A 61 -18.57 73.16 -30.48
N ALA A 62 -17.81 73.70 -31.43
CA ALA A 62 -16.52 73.13 -31.85
C ALA A 62 -15.51 73.14 -30.69
N LEU A 63 -15.42 74.24 -29.94
CA LEU A 63 -14.60 74.31 -28.73
C LEU A 63 -15.04 73.28 -27.68
N ALA A 64 -16.35 73.14 -27.44
CA ALA A 64 -16.88 72.12 -26.55
C ALA A 64 -16.52 70.70 -27.03
N GLY A 65 -16.57 70.43 -28.34
CA GLY A 65 -16.17 69.16 -28.94
C GLY A 65 -14.68 68.84 -28.74
N VAL A 66 -13.80 69.81 -28.96
CA VAL A 66 -12.34 69.64 -28.73
C VAL A 66 -12.05 69.35 -27.26
N VAL A 67 -12.73 70.04 -26.34
CA VAL A 67 -12.56 69.80 -24.89
C VAL A 67 -13.06 68.41 -24.51
N LEU A 68 -14.23 67.97 -25.01
CA LEU A 68 -14.74 66.61 -24.78
C LEU A 68 -13.78 65.55 -25.32
N PHE A 69 -13.28 65.73 -26.54
CA PHE A 69 -12.33 64.81 -27.16
C PHE A 69 -11.02 64.72 -26.35
N TYR A 70 -10.49 65.86 -25.90
CA TYR A 70 -9.30 65.88 -25.04
C TYR A 70 -9.55 65.13 -23.72
N VAL A 71 -10.66 65.40 -23.04
CA VAL A 71 -11.02 64.72 -21.78
C VAL A 71 -11.12 63.21 -22.02
N ALA A 72 -11.83 62.78 -23.06
CA ALA A 72 -11.95 61.37 -23.42
C ALA A 72 -10.59 60.71 -23.68
N LEU A 73 -9.69 61.38 -24.41
CA LEU A 73 -8.32 60.87 -24.63
C LEU A 73 -7.52 60.75 -23.34
N THR A 74 -7.68 61.70 -22.40
CA THR A 74 -6.98 61.63 -21.11
C THR A 74 -7.51 60.51 -20.21
N GLU A 75 -8.82 60.29 -20.19
CA GLU A 75 -9.45 59.21 -19.45
C GLU A 75 -9.04 57.85 -20.04
N GLN A 76 -9.08 57.72 -21.37
CA GLN A 76 -8.64 56.51 -22.08
C GLN A 76 -7.17 56.17 -21.79
N ARG A 77 -6.27 57.16 -21.72
CA ARG A 77 -4.87 56.94 -21.33
C ARG A 77 -4.74 56.43 -19.89
N SER A 78 -5.57 56.92 -18.98
CA SER A 78 -5.63 56.44 -17.60
C SER A 78 -6.10 54.98 -17.55
N ASP A 79 -7.16 54.64 -18.29
CA ASP A 79 -7.69 53.27 -18.35
C ASP A 79 -6.67 52.30 -18.95
N PHE A 80 -5.94 52.70 -19.99
CA PHE A 80 -4.85 51.88 -20.54
C PHE A 80 -3.73 51.64 -19.51
N ALA A 81 -3.38 52.64 -18.70
CA ALA A 81 -2.39 52.47 -17.63
C ALA A 81 -2.88 51.49 -16.56
N THR A 82 -4.17 51.55 -16.20
CA THR A 82 -4.80 50.61 -15.26
C THR A 82 -4.85 49.19 -15.84
N ASN A 83 -5.28 49.04 -17.10
CA ASN A 83 -5.35 47.74 -17.78
C ASN A 83 -3.97 47.09 -17.89
N ARG A 84 -2.93 47.88 -18.15
CA ARG A 84 -1.55 47.37 -18.13
C ARG A 84 -1.17 46.79 -16.78
N LYS A 85 -1.47 47.49 -15.67
CA LYS A 85 -1.21 46.98 -14.31
C LYS A 85 -1.97 45.70 -14.01
N VAL A 86 -3.23 45.61 -14.45
CA VAL A 86 -4.03 44.38 -14.30
C VAL A 86 -3.41 43.23 -15.08
N LEU A 87 -2.96 43.48 -16.31
CA LEU A 87 -2.29 42.46 -17.12
C LEU A 87 -0.97 42.01 -16.48
N ASP A 88 -0.16 42.94 -15.97
CA ASP A 88 1.08 42.63 -15.28
C ASP A 88 0.80 41.73 -14.06
N ALA A 89 -0.20 42.07 -13.23
CA ALA A 89 -0.62 41.24 -12.10
C ALA A 89 -1.13 39.85 -12.53
N GLN A 90 -1.86 39.75 -13.65
CA GLN A 90 -2.27 38.46 -14.21
C GLN A 90 -1.07 37.63 -14.67
N THR A 91 -0.07 38.23 -15.29
CA THR A 91 1.14 37.51 -15.71
C THR A 91 1.95 37.00 -14.52
N GLU A 92 2.02 37.77 -13.43
CA GLU A 92 2.65 37.34 -12.18
C GLU A 92 1.89 36.18 -11.53
N ALA A 93 0.56 36.26 -11.45
CA ALA A 93 -0.28 35.18 -10.95
C ALA A 93 -0.09 33.88 -11.77
N LEU A 94 -0.03 33.98 -13.10
CA LEU A 94 0.24 32.83 -13.97
C LEU A 94 1.63 32.23 -13.74
N LYS A 95 2.66 33.06 -13.58
CA LYS A 95 4.02 32.57 -13.25
C LYS A 95 4.03 31.83 -11.92
N GLN A 96 3.33 32.36 -10.92
CA GLN A 96 3.19 31.69 -9.63
C GLN A 96 2.46 30.35 -9.77
N GLN A 97 1.37 30.31 -10.55
CA GLN A 97 0.64 29.08 -10.81
C GLN A 97 1.48 28.01 -11.51
N ILE A 98 2.30 28.39 -12.50
CA ILE A 98 3.25 27.47 -13.15
C ILE A 98 4.24 26.89 -12.13
N LYS A 99 4.79 27.74 -11.26
CA LYS A 99 5.71 27.31 -10.21
C LYS A 99 5.05 26.33 -9.23
N GLU A 100 3.82 26.60 -8.79
CA GLU A 100 3.06 25.67 -7.94
C GLU A 100 2.82 24.33 -8.63
N PHE A 101 2.51 24.33 -9.94
CA PHE A 101 2.37 23.07 -10.69
C PHE A 101 3.68 22.29 -10.79
N GLU A 102 4.82 22.97 -10.95
CA GLU A 102 6.13 22.32 -10.96
C GLU A 102 6.42 21.66 -9.60
N LEU A 103 6.21 22.37 -8.49
CA LEU A 103 6.36 21.84 -7.14
C LEU A 103 5.42 20.66 -6.87
N GLN A 104 4.16 20.76 -7.30
CA GLN A 104 3.18 19.67 -7.16
C GLN A 104 3.59 18.43 -7.95
N ARG A 105 4.14 18.59 -9.15
CA ARG A 105 4.66 17.46 -9.93
C ARG A 105 5.84 16.77 -9.25
N GLU A 106 6.72 17.55 -8.63
CA GLU A 106 7.85 17.05 -7.84
C GLU A 106 7.36 16.27 -6.61
N GLU A 107 6.44 16.85 -5.83
CA GLU A 107 5.84 16.20 -4.66
C GLU A 107 5.13 14.88 -5.02
N LEU A 108 4.39 14.85 -6.14
CA LEU A 108 3.76 13.63 -6.64
C LEU A 108 4.79 12.58 -7.04
N SER A 109 5.92 12.98 -7.62
CA SER A 109 7.02 12.07 -7.96
C SER A 109 7.62 11.44 -6.69
N GLU A 110 7.91 12.25 -5.67
CA GLU A 110 8.42 11.75 -4.40
C GLU A 110 7.40 10.86 -3.67
N THR A 111 6.12 11.24 -3.68
CA THR A 111 5.03 10.44 -3.11
C THR A 111 4.92 9.08 -3.78
N ARG A 112 5.07 8.99 -5.11
CA ARG A 112 5.10 7.71 -5.83
C ARG A 112 6.26 6.82 -5.40
N LYS A 113 7.44 7.39 -5.15
CA LYS A 113 8.60 6.62 -4.65
C LYS A 113 8.30 6.04 -3.26
N VAL A 114 7.79 6.87 -2.35
CA VAL A 114 7.40 6.43 -0.99
C VAL A 114 6.33 5.34 -1.05
N PHE A 115 5.32 5.51 -1.91
CA PHE A 115 4.26 4.53 -2.09
C PHE A 115 4.81 3.17 -2.54
N ASN A 116 5.75 3.15 -3.49
CA ASN A 116 6.38 1.89 -3.94
C ASN A 116 7.13 1.19 -2.80
N ILE A 117 7.95 1.93 -2.03
CA ILE A 117 8.67 1.40 -0.86
C ILE A 117 7.69 0.86 0.19
N GLN A 118 6.59 1.58 0.43
CA GLN A 118 5.55 1.14 1.36
C GLN A 118 4.86 -0.13 0.87
N SER A 119 4.55 -0.23 -0.42
CA SER A 119 3.95 -1.42 -1.01
C SER A 119 4.84 -2.65 -0.84
N GLU A 120 6.16 -2.51 -1.05
CA GLU A 120 7.13 -3.59 -0.82
C GLU A 120 7.22 -3.97 0.67
N THR A 121 7.25 -2.97 1.55
CA THR A 121 7.26 -3.18 3.00
C THR A 121 6.01 -3.92 3.48
N LEU A 122 4.84 -3.56 2.96
CA LEU A 122 3.57 -4.20 3.31
C LEU A 122 3.52 -5.66 2.85
N LYS A 123 3.99 -5.98 1.64
CA LYS A 123 4.10 -7.38 1.17
C LYS A 123 4.96 -8.21 2.13
N LYS A 124 6.11 -7.68 2.55
CA LYS A 124 6.99 -8.35 3.51
C LYS A 124 6.32 -8.53 4.86
N GLN A 125 5.64 -7.51 5.39
CA GLN A 125 4.91 -7.61 6.66
C GLN A 125 3.77 -8.63 6.60
N GLN A 126 3.00 -8.68 5.51
CA GLN A 126 1.94 -9.67 5.29
C GLN A 126 2.50 -11.10 5.27
N PHE A 127 3.62 -11.30 4.56
CA PHE A 127 4.33 -12.58 4.57
C PHE A 127 4.80 -12.95 5.98
N GLU A 128 5.50 -12.05 6.68
CA GLU A 128 6.04 -12.31 8.01
C GLU A 128 4.93 -12.62 9.03
N SER A 129 3.84 -11.86 9.00
CA SER A 129 2.67 -12.10 9.86
C SER A 129 2.08 -13.49 9.61
N THR A 130 1.86 -13.87 8.35
CA THR A 130 1.34 -15.20 8.00
C THR A 130 2.32 -16.31 8.39
N PHE A 131 3.61 -16.11 8.14
CA PHE A 131 4.67 -17.03 8.50
C PHE A 131 4.71 -17.30 10.02
N PHE A 132 4.75 -16.24 10.84
CA PHE A 132 4.81 -16.40 12.29
C PHE A 132 3.52 -16.99 12.86
N ASN A 133 2.35 -16.71 12.26
CA ASN A 133 1.11 -17.37 12.63
C ASN A 133 1.14 -18.87 12.35
N LEU A 134 1.67 -19.31 11.20
CA LEU A 134 1.83 -20.74 10.88
C LEU A 134 2.80 -21.43 11.84
N VAL A 135 3.89 -20.75 12.22
CA VAL A 135 4.85 -21.23 13.22
C VAL A 135 4.21 -21.35 14.60
N ASN A 136 3.40 -20.37 15.02
CA ASN A 136 2.69 -20.43 16.29
C ASN A 136 1.66 -21.58 16.30
N LEU A 137 0.90 -21.75 15.21
CA LEU A 137 0.00 -22.89 15.05
C LEU A 137 0.76 -24.23 15.14
N HIS A 138 1.99 -24.29 14.63
CA HIS A 138 2.83 -25.47 14.77
C HIS A 138 3.19 -25.76 16.23
N HIS A 139 3.56 -24.74 17.01
CA HIS A 139 3.78 -24.89 18.44
C HIS A 139 2.52 -25.32 19.19
N GLU A 140 1.35 -24.78 18.84
CA GLU A 140 0.07 -25.19 19.42
C GLU A 140 -0.22 -26.67 19.14
N ILE A 141 -0.03 -27.11 17.89
CA ILE A 141 -0.18 -28.52 17.51
C ILE A 141 0.77 -29.37 18.36
N VAL A 142 2.06 -29.02 18.44
CA VAL A 142 3.03 -29.75 19.27
C VAL A 142 2.55 -29.84 20.71
N ASN A 143 2.14 -28.72 21.31
CA ASN A 143 1.69 -28.66 22.70
C ASN A 143 0.39 -29.45 22.94
N SER A 144 -0.45 -29.59 21.93
CA SER A 144 -1.70 -30.36 22.01
C SER A 144 -1.51 -31.88 21.92
N ILE A 145 -0.33 -32.35 21.53
CA ILE A 145 -0.05 -33.79 21.47
C ILE A 145 0.02 -34.33 22.89
N ASP A 146 -0.78 -35.36 23.18
CA ASP A 146 -0.69 -36.13 24.40
C ASP A 146 -0.54 -37.63 24.12
N LEU A 147 0.15 -38.32 25.04
CA LEU A 147 0.34 -39.76 24.99
C LEU A 147 0.11 -40.35 26.37
N GLN A 148 -0.88 -41.23 26.46
CA GLN A 148 -1.18 -41.97 27.67
C GLN A 148 -0.37 -43.26 27.72
N SER A 149 0.35 -43.47 28.82
CA SER A 149 1.10 -44.71 29.05
C SER A 149 0.86 -45.24 30.45
N ARG A 150 0.71 -46.56 30.59
CA ARG A 150 0.66 -47.21 31.90
C ARG A 150 2.08 -47.45 32.39
N VAL A 151 2.45 -46.79 33.47
CA VAL A 151 3.77 -46.91 34.10
C VAL A 151 3.64 -47.42 35.52
N ASP A 152 4.69 -48.05 36.05
CA ASP A 152 4.71 -48.45 37.46
C ASP A 152 4.55 -47.21 38.35
N LYS A 153 3.70 -47.31 39.37
CA LYS A 153 3.41 -46.26 40.36
C LYS A 153 4.64 -45.80 41.11
N TYR A 154 5.54 -46.73 41.41
CA TYR A 154 6.81 -46.47 42.09
C TYR A 154 7.95 -46.73 41.10
N GLN A 155 8.81 -45.74 40.88
CA GLN A 155 9.95 -45.85 39.96
C GLN A 155 11.28 -45.52 40.67
N GLY A 156 12.36 -46.18 40.22
CA GLY A 156 13.71 -45.89 40.71
C GLY A 156 13.85 -45.99 42.24
N PHE A 157 14.35 -44.92 42.86
CA PHE A 157 14.61 -44.86 44.31
C PHE A 157 13.34 -45.03 45.16
N GLU A 158 12.16 -44.73 44.64
CA GLU A 158 10.89 -44.90 45.36
C GLU A 158 10.56 -46.37 45.63
N LYS A 159 10.98 -47.30 44.75
CA LYS A 159 10.84 -48.75 45.01
C LYS A 159 11.66 -49.20 46.22
N ILE A 160 12.74 -48.48 46.57
CA ILE A 160 13.61 -48.78 47.71
C ILE A 160 12.93 -48.40 49.03
N PHE A 161 12.15 -47.33 49.04
CA PHE A 161 11.40 -46.87 50.22
C PHE A 161 10.05 -47.59 50.41
N ALA A 162 9.60 -48.38 49.42
CA ALA A 162 8.39 -49.20 49.47
C ALA A 162 8.51 -50.48 50.33
N ARG A 163 9.31 -50.48 51.41
CA ARG A 163 9.65 -51.69 52.21
C ARG A 163 8.49 -52.30 53.01
N GLY A 164 7.29 -51.72 53.00
CA GLY A 164 6.09 -52.24 53.67
C GLY A 164 4.91 -52.62 52.76
N LEU A 165 5.07 -52.49 51.44
CA LEU A 165 4.01 -52.78 50.46
C LEU A 165 4.10 -54.22 49.96
N THR A 166 2.94 -54.83 49.68
CA THR A 166 2.84 -56.14 49.03
C THR A 166 3.35 -56.08 47.59
N ASP A 167 3.71 -57.23 47.01
CA ASP A 167 4.18 -57.30 45.62
C ASP A 167 3.11 -56.82 44.60
N GLY A 168 1.83 -56.91 44.95
CA GLY A 168 0.74 -56.35 44.16
C GLY A 168 0.73 -54.81 44.17
N GLU A 169 0.93 -54.21 45.35
CA GLU A 169 0.93 -52.75 45.53
C GLU A 169 2.19 -52.09 44.92
N LYS A 170 3.35 -52.76 44.97
CA LYS A 170 4.59 -52.28 44.34
C LYS A 170 4.52 -52.23 42.82
N ASN A 171 3.68 -53.07 42.22
CA ASN A 171 3.49 -53.19 40.78
C ASN A 171 2.19 -52.54 40.29
N GLU A 172 1.55 -51.74 41.13
CA GLU A 172 0.39 -50.93 40.72
C GLU A 172 0.79 -50.04 39.55
N LYS A 173 -0.03 -50.02 38.49
CA LYS A 173 0.22 -49.19 37.31
C LYS A 173 -0.65 -47.95 37.35
N VAL A 174 -0.01 -46.79 37.20
CA VAL A 174 -0.68 -45.50 37.04
C VAL A 174 -0.64 -45.04 35.59
N ILE A 175 -1.64 -44.25 35.20
CA ILE A 175 -1.65 -43.60 33.88
C ILE A 175 -0.77 -42.36 34.00
N GLN A 176 0.34 -42.36 33.25
CA GLN A 176 1.16 -41.17 33.05
C GLN A 176 0.82 -40.59 31.68
N ILE A 177 0.41 -39.33 31.67
CA ILE A 177 0.20 -38.53 30.47
C ILE A 177 1.50 -37.79 30.19
N THR A 178 2.04 -37.97 28.99
CA THR A 178 3.11 -37.13 28.46
C THR A 178 2.48 -36.18 27.46
N THR A 179 2.93 -34.94 27.46
CA THR A 179 2.35 -33.88 26.62
C THR A 179 3.43 -33.12 25.88
N GLY A 180 3.08 -32.49 24.77
CA GLY A 180 3.97 -31.58 24.08
C GLY A 180 5.15 -32.28 23.42
N ARG A 181 6.30 -31.62 23.47
CA ARG A 181 7.54 -32.09 22.82
C ARG A 181 8.07 -33.40 23.40
N ASP A 182 7.81 -33.70 24.67
CA ASP A 182 8.26 -34.94 25.31
C ASP A 182 7.62 -36.20 24.69
N CYS A 183 6.48 -36.05 24.02
CA CYS A 183 5.84 -37.12 23.25
C CYS A 183 6.74 -37.63 22.12
N PHE A 184 7.58 -36.79 21.53
CA PHE A 184 8.46 -37.18 20.42
C PHE A 184 9.52 -38.20 20.85
N VAL A 185 10.01 -38.13 22.09
CA VAL A 185 10.90 -39.16 22.65
C VAL A 185 10.20 -40.52 22.69
N LYS A 186 8.92 -40.53 23.11
CA LYS A 186 8.10 -41.75 23.12
C LYS A 186 7.82 -42.25 21.71
N PHE A 187 7.51 -41.35 20.77
CA PHE A 187 7.32 -41.71 19.37
C PHE A 187 8.57 -42.34 18.76
N CYS A 188 9.76 -41.75 18.96
CA CYS A 188 11.04 -42.29 18.53
C CYS A 188 11.26 -43.71 19.09
N LYS A 189 11.02 -43.91 20.39
CA LYS A 189 11.17 -45.21 21.04
C LYS A 189 10.19 -46.25 20.48
N GLY A 190 8.92 -45.89 20.29
CA GLY A 190 7.90 -46.75 19.72
C GLY A 190 8.21 -47.18 18.29
N PHE A 191 8.67 -46.23 17.46
CA PHE A 191 9.10 -46.52 16.10
C PHE A 191 10.31 -47.47 16.07
N ARG A 192 11.34 -47.23 16.90
CA ARG A 192 12.51 -48.13 17.00
C ARG A 192 12.13 -49.56 17.37
N ASN A 193 11.17 -49.73 18.29
CA ASN A 193 10.66 -51.06 18.65
C ASN A 193 9.96 -51.74 17.47
N THR A 194 9.07 -51.01 16.78
CA THR A 194 8.37 -51.51 15.59
C THR A 194 9.34 -51.92 14.49
N TYR A 195 10.41 -51.14 14.29
CA TYR A 195 11.48 -51.51 13.37
C TYR A 195 12.20 -52.79 13.79
N ARG A 196 12.53 -52.94 15.08
CA ARG A 196 13.22 -54.14 15.59
C ARG A 196 12.38 -55.40 15.39
N GLU A 197 11.11 -55.36 15.75
CA GLU A 197 10.16 -56.46 15.56
C GLU A 197 10.07 -56.86 14.08
N ASN A 198 9.95 -55.88 13.18
CA ASN A 198 9.94 -56.14 11.75
C ASN A 198 11.27 -56.70 11.21
N LYS A 199 12.40 -56.26 11.77
CA LYS A 199 13.73 -56.76 11.39
C LYS A 199 13.92 -58.21 11.81
N GLU A 200 13.47 -58.56 13.01
CA GLU A 200 13.48 -59.94 13.52
C GLU A 200 12.57 -60.85 12.68
N ALA A 201 11.38 -60.36 12.31
CA ALA A 201 10.45 -61.09 11.47
C ALA A 201 10.89 -61.18 9.99
N ASN A 202 11.68 -60.23 9.49
CA ASN A 202 12.09 -60.14 8.07
C ASN A 202 13.60 -59.82 7.93
N PRO A 203 14.51 -60.76 8.30
CA PRO A 203 15.95 -60.47 8.37
C PRO A 203 16.57 -60.04 7.04
N GLU A 204 16.11 -60.62 5.93
CA GLU A 204 16.65 -60.41 4.57
C GLU A 204 16.08 -59.17 3.85
N MET A 205 15.10 -58.48 4.44
CA MET A 205 14.50 -57.30 3.80
C MET A 205 15.51 -56.16 3.68
N LYS A 206 15.52 -55.49 2.51
CA LYS A 206 16.39 -54.34 2.27
C LYS A 206 16.10 -53.21 3.26
N GLU A 207 17.15 -52.51 3.69
CA GLU A 207 17.06 -51.48 4.73
C GLU A 207 15.99 -50.42 4.44
N ARG A 208 15.94 -49.88 3.22
CA ARG A 208 14.97 -48.85 2.82
C ARG A 208 13.53 -49.36 2.86
N GLU A 209 13.29 -50.58 2.38
CA GLU A 209 11.97 -51.21 2.38
C GLU A 209 11.51 -51.52 3.81
N LEU A 210 12.42 -52.01 4.65
CA LEU A 210 12.16 -52.29 6.05
C LEU A 210 11.83 -51.02 6.84
N CYS A 211 12.59 -49.93 6.65
CA CYS A 211 12.30 -48.64 7.27
C CYS A 211 10.93 -48.11 6.83
N ASN A 212 10.60 -48.20 5.54
CA ASN A 212 9.30 -47.78 5.02
C ASN A 212 8.17 -48.59 5.65
N LYS A 213 8.25 -49.93 5.59
CA LYS A 213 7.25 -50.82 6.20
C LYS A 213 7.03 -50.51 7.68
N SER A 214 8.12 -50.44 8.45
CA SER A 214 8.08 -50.18 9.88
C SER A 214 7.48 -48.81 10.19
N TYR A 215 7.77 -47.80 9.36
CA TYR A 215 7.23 -46.46 9.55
C TYR A 215 5.75 -46.40 9.24
N LEU A 216 5.30 -47.02 8.14
CA LEU A 216 3.88 -47.09 7.78
C LEU A 216 3.07 -47.77 8.90
N GLU A 217 3.50 -48.94 9.35
CA GLU A 217 2.84 -49.68 10.45
C GLU A 217 2.79 -48.88 11.76
N TYR A 218 3.86 -48.14 12.07
CA TYR A 218 3.90 -47.29 13.25
C TYR A 218 3.02 -46.06 13.11
N TYR A 219 3.05 -45.42 11.95
CA TYR A 219 2.31 -44.21 11.64
C TYR A 219 0.80 -44.44 11.67
N GLU A 220 0.30 -45.57 11.15
CA GLU A 220 -1.14 -45.89 11.20
C GLU A 220 -1.71 -45.86 12.63
N LYS A 221 -0.92 -46.24 13.64
CA LYS A 221 -1.33 -46.23 15.06
C LYS A 221 -1.32 -44.83 15.69
N HIS A 222 -0.58 -43.89 15.09
CA HIS A 222 -0.30 -42.56 15.63
C HIS A 222 -0.61 -41.45 14.62
N HIS A 223 -1.45 -41.75 13.62
CA HIS A 223 -1.64 -40.89 12.46
C HIS A 223 -2.33 -39.57 12.83
N SER A 224 -3.15 -39.57 13.89
CA SER A 224 -3.80 -38.35 14.39
C SER A 224 -2.73 -37.32 14.69
N ASP A 225 -1.82 -37.63 15.61
CA ASP A 225 -0.86 -36.65 16.11
C ASP A 225 0.25 -36.38 15.09
N LEU A 226 0.91 -37.45 14.62
CA LEU A 226 2.04 -37.32 13.69
C LEU A 226 1.60 -36.78 12.33
N GLY A 227 0.41 -37.17 11.85
CA GLY A 227 -0.12 -36.69 10.58
C GLY A 227 -0.48 -35.21 10.61
N HIS A 228 -1.12 -34.74 11.69
CA HIS A 228 -1.40 -33.31 11.87
C HIS A 228 -0.09 -32.51 11.98
N TYR A 229 0.87 -32.99 12.77
CA TYR A 229 2.18 -32.37 12.94
C TYR A 229 2.95 -32.21 11.62
N PHE A 230 3.18 -33.30 10.88
CA PHE A 230 3.97 -33.26 9.65
C PHE A 230 3.27 -32.51 8.51
N ARG A 231 1.94 -32.55 8.45
CA ARG A 231 1.18 -31.77 7.46
C ARG A 231 1.36 -30.28 7.69
N ASN A 232 1.25 -29.81 8.93
CA ASN A 232 1.45 -28.40 9.22
C ASN A 232 2.90 -27.96 8.96
N LEU A 233 3.87 -28.78 9.37
CA LEU A 233 5.28 -28.50 9.09
C LEU A 233 5.56 -28.41 7.58
N TYR A 234 5.03 -29.34 6.78
CA TYR A 234 5.07 -29.28 5.32
C TYR A 234 4.46 -27.98 4.79
N HIS A 235 3.30 -27.54 5.30
CA HIS A 235 2.65 -26.32 4.87
C HIS A 235 3.47 -25.06 5.17
N ILE A 236 4.19 -25.00 6.30
CA ILE A 236 5.12 -23.91 6.58
C ILE A 236 6.21 -23.84 5.52
N PHE A 237 6.88 -24.95 5.22
CA PHE A 237 7.95 -24.97 4.21
C PHE A 237 7.43 -24.72 2.79
N LYS A 238 6.24 -25.24 2.47
CA LYS A 238 5.56 -24.97 1.19
C LYS A 238 5.21 -23.49 1.04
N PHE A 239 4.73 -22.85 2.12
CA PHE A 239 4.45 -21.42 2.13
C PHE A 239 5.72 -20.61 1.84
N ILE A 240 6.82 -20.90 2.53
CA ILE A 240 8.11 -20.22 2.28
C ILE A 240 8.59 -20.46 0.83
N LYS A 241 8.47 -21.68 0.31
CA LYS A 241 8.88 -22.02 -1.06
C LYS A 241 8.11 -21.22 -2.10
N ASN A 242 6.81 -21.06 -1.91
CA ASN A 242 5.92 -20.41 -2.86
C ASN A 242 5.88 -18.89 -2.77
N SER A 243 6.48 -18.30 -1.72
CA SER A 243 6.55 -16.85 -1.58
C SER A 243 7.68 -16.26 -2.42
N ASP A 244 7.35 -15.26 -3.21
CA ASP A 244 8.31 -14.49 -4.02
C ASP A 244 8.90 -13.35 -3.20
N GLU A 245 10.08 -12.88 -3.59
CA GLU A 245 10.73 -11.68 -3.01
C GLU A 245 11.06 -11.77 -1.51
N VAL A 246 11.11 -12.98 -0.93
CA VAL A 246 11.49 -13.22 0.47
C VAL A 246 12.83 -13.93 0.59
N ASP A 247 13.54 -13.67 1.69
CA ASP A 247 14.75 -14.42 2.06
C ASP A 247 14.38 -15.82 2.56
N LYS A 248 14.12 -16.74 1.62
CA LYS A 248 13.70 -18.12 1.90
C LYS A 248 14.66 -18.82 2.87
N LYS A 249 15.98 -18.62 2.69
CA LYS A 249 17.01 -19.24 3.53
C LYS A 249 16.91 -18.77 4.98
N ARG A 250 16.68 -17.48 5.21
CA ARG A 250 16.44 -16.96 6.56
C ARG A 250 15.23 -17.63 7.20
N TYR A 251 14.06 -17.64 6.56
CA TYR A 251 12.85 -18.18 7.19
C TYR A 251 12.90 -19.70 7.37
N THR A 252 13.45 -20.46 6.43
CA THR A 252 13.63 -21.91 6.60
C THR A 252 14.62 -22.22 7.72
N SER A 253 15.66 -21.40 7.90
CA SER A 253 16.60 -21.54 9.02
C SER A 253 15.91 -21.31 10.38
N LEU A 254 14.96 -20.37 10.46
CA LEU A 254 14.18 -20.12 11.68
C LEU A 254 13.32 -21.32 12.05
N VAL A 255 12.58 -21.88 11.08
CA VAL A 255 11.75 -23.09 11.32
C VAL A 255 12.63 -24.28 11.70
N ARG A 256 13.73 -24.50 10.98
CA ARG A 256 14.67 -25.59 11.25
C ARG A 256 15.28 -25.51 12.64
N ALA A 257 15.56 -24.30 13.15
CA ALA A 257 16.10 -24.10 14.49
C ALA A 257 15.11 -24.48 15.62
N GLN A 258 13.81 -24.56 15.32
CA GLN A 258 12.80 -24.96 16.30
C GLN A 258 12.63 -26.48 16.41
N LEU A 259 13.14 -27.26 15.45
CA LEU A 259 13.00 -28.72 15.42
C LEU A 259 14.05 -29.39 16.30
N SER A 260 13.62 -30.24 17.24
CA SER A 260 14.49 -31.10 18.03
C SER A 260 15.06 -32.26 17.23
N ASN A 261 16.08 -32.94 17.77
CA ASN A 261 16.63 -34.14 17.12
C ASN A 261 15.59 -35.27 16.98
N ASP A 262 14.70 -35.44 17.95
CA ASP A 262 13.62 -36.44 17.88
C ASP A 262 12.61 -36.11 16.77
N GLU A 263 12.24 -34.83 16.64
CA GLU A 263 11.39 -34.34 15.55
C GLU A 263 12.07 -34.52 14.18
N LEU A 264 13.36 -34.19 14.06
CA LEU A 264 14.13 -34.37 12.83
C LEU A 264 14.29 -35.86 12.47
N PHE A 265 14.45 -36.74 13.46
CA PHE A 265 14.51 -38.18 13.27
C PHE A 265 13.18 -38.72 12.72
N LEU A 266 12.05 -38.34 13.30
CA LEU A 266 10.75 -38.77 12.79
C LEU A 266 10.43 -38.14 11.43
N LEU A 267 10.84 -36.89 11.20
CA LEU A 267 10.71 -36.20 9.92
C LEU A 267 11.47 -36.93 8.81
N PHE A 268 12.67 -37.43 9.11
CA PHE A 268 13.50 -38.20 8.18
C PHE A 268 12.75 -39.43 7.65
N TYR A 269 12.14 -40.22 8.54
CA TYR A 269 11.43 -41.44 8.13
C TYR A 269 10.05 -41.11 7.53
N ASN A 270 9.36 -40.10 8.03
CA ASN A 270 8.12 -39.61 7.42
C ASN A 270 8.34 -39.23 5.95
N SER A 271 9.37 -38.43 5.70
CA SER A 271 9.60 -37.86 4.38
C SER A 271 10.22 -38.87 3.40
N SER A 272 10.97 -39.86 3.90
CA SER A 272 11.51 -40.93 3.04
C SER A 272 10.52 -42.08 2.79
N SER A 273 9.42 -42.14 3.56
CA SER A 273 8.33 -43.09 3.37
C SER A 273 7.45 -42.76 2.17
N ASP A 274 6.56 -43.68 1.82
CA ASP A 274 5.55 -43.48 0.78
C ASP A 274 4.62 -42.28 1.02
N PHE A 275 4.47 -41.80 2.25
CA PHE A 275 3.68 -40.60 2.54
C PHE A 275 4.34 -39.29 2.09
N GLY A 276 5.66 -39.20 2.23
CA GLY A 276 6.39 -37.95 2.12
C GLY A 276 7.35 -37.85 0.95
N LYS A 277 7.69 -38.98 0.30
CA LYS A 277 8.72 -39.05 -0.75
C LYS A 277 8.49 -38.10 -1.93
N ASP A 278 7.23 -37.89 -2.32
CA ASP A 278 6.86 -37.05 -3.47
C ASP A 278 6.58 -35.60 -3.08
N LYS A 279 6.47 -35.29 -1.78
CA LYS A 279 6.00 -34.00 -1.27
C LYS A 279 7.03 -33.31 -0.39
N PHE A 280 7.34 -33.87 0.77
CA PHE A 280 8.15 -33.19 1.77
C PHE A 280 9.65 -33.44 1.56
N LEU A 281 10.02 -34.62 1.05
CA LEU A 281 11.42 -34.94 0.72
C LEU A 281 12.10 -33.90 -0.19
N PRO A 282 11.48 -33.43 -1.30
CA PRO A 282 12.08 -32.38 -2.12
C PRO A 282 12.38 -31.09 -1.34
N LEU A 283 11.52 -30.70 -0.39
CA LEU A 283 11.73 -29.52 0.45
C LEU A 283 12.86 -29.73 1.46
N ILE A 284 13.00 -30.95 1.98
CA ILE A 284 14.12 -31.32 2.86
C ILE A 284 15.45 -31.15 2.11
N GLU A 285 15.53 -31.65 0.88
CA GLU A 285 16.72 -31.55 0.04
C GLU A 285 17.02 -30.12 -0.40
N GLU A 286 15.98 -29.33 -0.72
CA GLU A 286 16.09 -27.94 -1.16
C GLU A 286 16.53 -27.00 -0.03
N PHE A 287 16.04 -27.23 1.19
CA PHE A 287 16.26 -26.33 2.33
C PHE A 287 17.25 -26.87 3.38
N HIS A 288 17.96 -27.96 3.06
CA HIS A 288 18.99 -28.54 3.92
C HIS A 288 18.48 -28.85 5.35
N LEU A 289 17.24 -29.36 5.45
CA LEU A 289 16.53 -29.45 6.74
C LEU A 289 17.19 -30.41 7.73
N LEU A 290 17.93 -31.40 7.25
CA LEU A 290 18.60 -32.42 8.08
C LEU A 290 20.02 -32.01 8.49
N LYS A 291 20.46 -30.78 8.22
CA LYS A 291 21.81 -30.30 8.54
C LYS A 291 22.19 -30.44 10.02
N ASN A 292 21.22 -30.32 10.93
CA ASN A 292 21.45 -30.42 12.38
C ASN A 292 21.10 -31.79 12.96
N LEU A 293 20.71 -32.77 12.12
CA LEU A 293 20.33 -34.08 12.60
C LEU A 293 21.58 -34.81 13.13
N ASN A 294 21.59 -35.12 14.42
CA ASN A 294 22.66 -35.93 14.99
C ASN A 294 22.59 -37.35 14.41
N ARG A 295 23.66 -37.77 13.73
CA ARG A 295 23.75 -39.09 13.08
C ARG A 295 23.75 -40.25 14.08
N GLU A 296 24.05 -39.99 15.35
CA GLU A 296 24.00 -40.99 16.44
C GLU A 296 22.57 -41.42 16.79
N PHE A 297 21.55 -40.61 16.45
CA PHE A 297 20.15 -40.93 16.74
C PHE A 297 19.51 -41.92 15.74
N PHE A 298 20.23 -42.25 14.67
CA PHE A 298 19.74 -43.14 13.64
C PHE A 298 19.59 -44.60 14.11
N ILE A 299 18.69 -45.34 13.46
CA ILE A 299 18.41 -46.75 13.77
C ILE A 299 19.63 -47.65 13.47
N LYS A 300 20.49 -47.23 12.53
CA LYS A 300 21.69 -47.97 12.16
C LYS A 300 22.81 -47.01 11.78
N GLU A 301 23.94 -47.09 12.47
CA GLU A 301 25.10 -46.29 12.11
C GLU A 301 25.50 -46.57 10.65
N ASN A 302 25.67 -45.51 9.85
CA ASN A 302 26.33 -45.50 8.54
C ASN A 302 25.61 -46.03 7.28
N LYS A 303 24.26 -46.13 7.24
CA LYS A 303 23.53 -46.49 5.99
C LYS A 303 22.50 -45.46 5.49
N HIS A 304 22.54 -44.22 5.97
CA HIS A 304 21.44 -43.27 5.74
C HIS A 304 21.61 -42.35 4.52
N ASP A 305 22.80 -42.28 3.91
CA ASP A 305 23.05 -41.53 2.68
C ASP A 305 22.29 -42.09 1.46
N ILE A 306 21.67 -43.27 1.59
CA ILE A 306 20.84 -43.89 0.54
C ILE A 306 19.43 -43.29 0.43
N PHE A 307 18.98 -42.51 1.43
CA PHE A 307 17.61 -42.01 1.50
C PHE A 307 17.45 -40.60 0.95
N TYR A 308 18.46 -39.76 1.11
CA TYR A 308 18.46 -38.34 0.71
C TYR A 308 19.77 -38.00 0.00
N LYS A 309 19.72 -37.03 -0.91
CA LYS A 309 20.93 -36.43 -1.45
C LYS A 309 21.74 -35.72 -0.36
N SER A 310 23.04 -35.53 -0.62
CA SER A 310 23.94 -34.78 0.26
C SER A 310 23.42 -33.37 0.58
N SER A 311 22.69 -32.75 -0.35
CA SER A 311 22.08 -31.44 -0.13
C SER A 311 21.13 -31.43 1.08
N ALA A 312 20.45 -32.52 1.44
CA ALA A 312 19.60 -32.52 2.63
C ALA A 312 20.36 -32.20 3.95
N TYR A 313 21.68 -32.45 3.98
CA TYR A 313 22.53 -32.32 5.16
C TYR A 313 23.38 -31.04 5.20
N GLY A 314 23.31 -30.22 4.15
CA GLY A 314 23.96 -28.90 4.11
C GLY A 314 25.31 -28.83 3.41
#